data_AF-A0A961K6R9-F1
#
_entry.id   AF-A0A961K6R9-F1
#
_cell.length_a   1.000
_cell.length_b   1.000
_cell.length_c   1.000
_cell.angle_alpha   90.00
_cell.angle_beta   90.00
_cell.angle_gamma   90.00
#
_symmetry.space_group_name_H-M   'P 1'
#
loop_
_entity.id
_entity.type
_entity.pdbx_description
1 polymer ?
#
loop_
_entity_poly.entity_id
_entity_poly.type
_entity_poly.pdbx_seq_one_letter_code
_entity_poly.pdbx_strand_id
1 'polypeptide(L)'
;MKQTLFTTAAVIALSAGTASAADLVFTPGEGPFSWDSYNAWAETAPDLSGQTITIGGPWLQPEDGYFRSVTDYFMEATGAEVIYTGSDSFEQQIVIDAEAGAAPNIAVFPQPGLAADMAARGLLTPLPEGMGDFVAENYGAGESWVDLGTYADADGNDQLYGYFYNVNVKSLVWYVPENFEDAGYEVPTTMEELKALTEQIAADGEVPWCIGLGSGAATGWPAT
;
A
#
# COMPACT_ATOMS: atom_id res chain seq x y z
N MET A 1 22.68 -70.41 -23.74
CA MET A 1 21.93 -69.61 -22.74
C MET A 1 22.01 -68.16 -23.18
N LYS A 2 20.86 -67.56 -23.48
CA LYS A 2 20.72 -66.16 -23.92
C LYS A 2 20.72 -65.26 -22.68
N GLN A 3 21.55 -64.23 -22.65
CA GLN A 3 21.34 -63.09 -21.75
C GLN A 3 21.35 -61.81 -22.56
N THR A 4 20.14 -61.30 -22.75
CA THR A 4 19.79 -60.05 -23.41
C THR A 4 20.08 -58.91 -22.42
N LEU A 5 20.97 -58.00 -22.78
CA LEU A 5 21.17 -56.74 -22.06
C LEU A 5 20.02 -55.80 -22.43
N PHE A 6 19.12 -55.52 -21.48
CA PHE A 6 18.10 -54.50 -21.63
C PHE A 6 18.70 -53.13 -21.33
N THR A 7 18.84 -52.32 -22.38
CA THR A 7 19.06 -50.88 -22.30
C THR A 7 17.81 -50.22 -21.70
N THR A 8 17.90 -49.68 -20.49
CA THR A 8 16.83 -48.87 -19.90
C THR A 8 17.08 -47.41 -20.27
N ALA A 9 16.24 -46.86 -21.16
CA ALA A 9 16.16 -45.43 -21.41
C ALA A 9 15.38 -44.78 -20.26
N ALA A 10 16.03 -43.89 -19.50
CA ALA A 10 15.35 -43.05 -18.53
C ALA A 10 14.79 -41.81 -19.26
N VAL A 11 13.50 -41.84 -19.56
CA VAL A 11 12.71 -40.65 -19.87
C VAL A 11 12.33 -40.03 -18.52
N ILE A 12 13.03 -38.97 -18.11
CA ILE A 12 12.54 -38.11 -17.02
C ILE A 12 11.75 -36.99 -17.70
N ALA A 13 10.45 -37.08 -17.52
CA ALA A 13 9.45 -36.12 -17.97
C ALA A 13 9.69 -34.75 -17.35
N LEU A 14 9.39 -33.71 -18.13
CA LEU A 14 9.27 -32.33 -17.69
C LEU A 14 8.42 -32.26 -16.41
N SER A 15 9.03 -31.89 -15.29
CA SER A 15 8.28 -31.26 -14.21
C SER A 15 7.95 -29.85 -14.67
N ALA A 16 6.68 -29.65 -15.02
CA ALA A 16 6.05 -28.36 -15.17
C ALA A 16 6.45 -27.45 -13.99
N GLY A 17 6.68 -26.17 -14.28
CA GLY A 17 6.89 -25.16 -13.26
C GLY A 17 5.75 -25.25 -12.25
N THR A 18 6.10 -25.52 -11.00
CA THR A 18 5.23 -25.19 -9.89
C THR A 18 5.15 -23.67 -9.89
N ALA A 19 4.07 -23.14 -10.46
CA ALA A 19 3.57 -21.85 -10.02
C ALA A 19 3.47 -21.97 -8.50
N SER A 20 4.27 -21.19 -7.78
CA SER A 20 4.10 -21.05 -6.33
C SER A 20 2.70 -20.48 -6.15
N ALA A 21 1.72 -21.33 -5.82
CA ALA A 21 0.48 -20.86 -5.24
C ALA A 21 0.87 -20.00 -4.05
N ALA A 22 0.51 -18.72 -4.08
CA ALA A 22 0.76 -17.84 -2.96
C ALA A 22 0.05 -18.43 -1.73
N ASP A 23 0.70 -18.43 -0.57
CA ASP A 23 0.06 -18.82 0.70
C ASP A 23 -0.96 -17.73 1.07
N LEU A 24 -2.17 -17.83 0.51
CA LEU A 24 -3.25 -16.87 0.74
C LEU A 24 -3.65 -16.87 2.22
N VAL A 25 -3.79 -15.67 2.81
CA VAL A 25 -4.19 -15.51 4.22
C VAL A 25 -5.54 -16.17 4.53
N PHE A 26 -6.46 -16.17 3.56
CA PHE A 26 -7.71 -16.91 3.61
C PHE A 26 -7.84 -17.77 2.36
N THR A 27 -8.30 -19.01 2.55
CA THR A 27 -8.64 -19.87 1.41
C THR A 27 -9.82 -19.26 0.65
N PRO A 28 -9.83 -19.25 -0.70
CA PRO A 28 -10.96 -18.76 -1.48
C PRO A 28 -12.32 -19.32 -1.02
N GLY A 29 -13.20 -18.41 -0.61
CA GLY A 29 -14.53 -18.72 -0.07
C GLY A 29 -14.62 -18.78 1.46
N GLU A 30 -13.52 -18.60 2.20
CA GLU A 30 -13.47 -18.66 3.66
C GLU A 30 -13.06 -17.31 4.29
N GLY A 31 -13.41 -17.06 5.55
CA GLY A 31 -12.98 -15.86 6.27
C GLY A 31 -13.69 -14.55 5.85
N PRO A 32 -13.33 -13.41 6.48
CA PRO A 32 -14.03 -12.13 6.33
C PRO A 32 -13.59 -11.34 5.09
N PHE A 33 -13.64 -11.96 3.91
CA PHE A 33 -13.29 -11.33 2.64
C PHE A 33 -14.54 -11.14 1.76
N SER A 34 -14.53 -10.12 0.90
CA SER A 34 -15.62 -9.85 -0.05
C SER A 34 -15.53 -10.79 -1.26
N TRP A 35 -15.79 -12.09 -1.04
CA TRP A 35 -15.60 -13.14 -2.04
C TRP A 35 -16.41 -12.93 -3.31
N ASP A 36 -17.64 -12.43 -3.22
CA ASP A 36 -18.46 -12.15 -4.40
C ASP A 36 -17.79 -11.10 -5.30
N SER A 37 -17.21 -10.04 -4.71
CA SER A 37 -16.47 -9.01 -5.46
C SER A 37 -15.18 -9.57 -6.07
N TYR A 38 -14.43 -10.38 -5.32
CA TYR A 38 -13.21 -11.00 -5.81
C TYR A 38 -13.49 -11.95 -6.98
N ASN A 39 -14.48 -12.84 -6.84
CA ASN A 39 -14.84 -13.80 -7.88
C ASN A 39 -15.36 -13.10 -9.14
N ALA A 40 -16.23 -12.09 -8.98
CA ALA A 40 -16.73 -11.31 -10.11
C ALA A 40 -15.59 -10.62 -10.89
N TRP A 41 -14.58 -10.12 -10.19
CA TRP A 41 -13.40 -9.55 -10.83
C TRP A 41 -12.52 -10.64 -11.47
N ALA A 42 -12.21 -11.71 -10.75
CA ALA A 42 -11.35 -12.80 -11.20
C ALA A 42 -11.88 -13.51 -12.46
N GLU A 43 -13.20 -13.65 -12.61
CA GLU A 43 -13.84 -14.21 -13.82
C GLU A 43 -13.51 -13.44 -15.11
N THR A 44 -13.21 -12.15 -14.99
CA THR A 44 -12.91 -11.25 -16.11
C THR A 44 -11.48 -10.72 -16.09
N ALA A 45 -10.66 -11.21 -15.15
CA ALA A 45 -9.29 -10.76 -15.00
C ALA A 45 -8.44 -11.16 -16.23
N PRO A 46 -7.50 -10.31 -16.65
CA PRO A 46 -6.59 -10.64 -17.74
C PRO A 46 -5.64 -11.77 -17.32
N ASP A 47 -5.30 -12.64 -18.26
CA ASP A 47 -4.19 -13.58 -18.10
C ASP A 47 -2.86 -12.81 -18.27
N LEU A 48 -2.14 -12.69 -17.17
CA LEU A 48 -0.85 -12.02 -17.06
C LEU A 48 0.27 -13.02 -16.76
N SER A 49 0.05 -14.31 -17.05
CA SER A 49 1.06 -15.35 -16.87
C SER A 49 2.39 -14.99 -17.55
N GLY A 50 3.47 -15.02 -16.77
CA GLY A 50 4.81 -14.66 -17.22
C GLY A 50 5.10 -13.15 -17.29
N GLN A 51 4.18 -12.30 -16.85
CA GLN A 51 4.44 -10.88 -16.60
C GLN A 51 4.88 -10.66 -15.16
N THR A 52 5.80 -9.71 -14.95
CA THR A 52 6.23 -9.25 -13.63
C THR A 52 5.84 -7.80 -13.45
N ILE A 53 5.15 -7.48 -12.36
CA ILE A 53 4.77 -6.13 -11.96
C ILE A 53 5.62 -5.72 -10.77
N THR A 54 6.35 -4.62 -10.91
CA THR A 54 7.14 -4.03 -9.83
C THR A 54 6.37 -2.90 -9.16
N ILE A 55 6.33 -2.92 -7.82
CA ILE A 55 5.64 -1.93 -7.01
C ILE A 55 6.60 -1.37 -5.97
N GLY A 56 6.76 -0.04 -5.94
CA GLY A 56 7.54 0.66 -4.91
C GLY A 56 6.64 1.33 -3.88
N GLY A 57 7.01 1.35 -2.60
CA GLY A 57 6.27 2.09 -1.59
C GLY A 57 6.99 2.22 -0.24
N PRO A 58 6.32 2.83 0.76
CA PRO A 58 6.95 3.17 2.04
C PRO A 58 6.89 2.06 3.10
N TRP A 59 6.13 0.99 2.89
CA TRP A 59 5.91 -0.02 3.93
C TRP A 59 7.08 -0.97 4.03
N LEU A 60 7.50 -1.21 5.27
CA LEU A 60 8.49 -2.21 5.64
C LEU A 60 7.82 -3.28 6.49
N GLN A 61 8.56 -4.36 6.76
CA GLN A 61 8.08 -5.40 7.65
C GLN A 61 7.79 -4.84 9.06
N PRO A 62 6.67 -5.23 9.70
CA PRO A 62 5.71 -6.24 9.24
C PRO A 62 4.55 -5.71 8.37
N GLU A 63 4.46 -4.40 8.16
CA GLU A 63 3.30 -3.76 7.50
C GLU A 63 3.16 -4.14 6.02
N ASP A 64 4.26 -4.30 5.29
CA ASP A 64 4.23 -4.76 3.90
C ASP A 64 3.59 -6.15 3.75
N GLY A 65 3.54 -6.97 4.81
CA GLY A 65 2.81 -8.24 4.82
C GLY A 65 1.32 -8.10 4.50
N TYR A 66 0.68 -7.02 4.96
CA TYR A 66 -0.73 -6.75 4.64
C TYR A 66 -0.91 -6.37 3.16
N PHE A 67 0.02 -5.60 2.60
CA PHE A 67 -0.01 -5.25 1.19
C PHE A 67 0.25 -6.48 0.30
N ARG A 68 1.24 -7.30 0.67
CA ARG A 68 1.55 -8.56 -0.01
C ARG A 68 0.34 -9.49 -0.03
N SER A 69 -0.39 -9.58 1.08
CA SER A 69 -1.63 -10.37 1.15
C SER A 69 -2.64 -9.96 0.08
N VAL A 70 -2.76 -8.66 -0.22
CA VAL A 70 -3.64 -8.17 -1.31
C VAL A 70 -3.11 -8.57 -2.68
N THR A 71 -1.79 -8.41 -2.90
CA THR A 71 -1.17 -8.77 -4.18
C THR A 71 -1.18 -10.28 -4.44
N ASP A 72 -1.19 -11.11 -3.40
CA ASP A 72 -1.25 -12.56 -3.54
C ASP A 72 -2.57 -13.02 -4.20
N TYR A 73 -3.70 -12.42 -3.84
CA TYR A 73 -4.98 -12.68 -4.52
C TYR A 73 -4.97 -12.17 -5.97
N PHE A 74 -4.31 -11.04 -6.24
CA PHE A 74 -4.14 -10.55 -7.61
C PHE A 74 -3.30 -11.51 -8.45
N MET A 75 -2.20 -12.04 -7.91
CA MET A 75 -1.35 -13.03 -8.56
C MET A 75 -2.12 -14.34 -8.81
N GLU A 76 -2.90 -14.82 -7.83
CA GLU A 76 -3.73 -16.02 -7.98
C GLU A 76 -4.75 -15.86 -9.12
N ALA A 77 -5.42 -14.71 -9.22
CA ALA A 77 -6.44 -14.47 -10.24
C ALA A 77 -5.88 -14.25 -11.65
N THR A 78 -4.64 -13.75 -11.78
CA THR A 78 -4.09 -13.29 -13.07
C THR A 78 -2.90 -14.11 -13.57
N GLY A 79 -2.23 -14.87 -12.71
CA GLY A 79 -0.97 -15.54 -13.02
C GLY A 79 0.26 -14.63 -13.09
N ALA A 80 0.11 -13.33 -12.81
CA ALA A 80 1.23 -12.39 -12.74
C ALA A 80 2.17 -12.72 -11.57
N GLU A 81 3.42 -12.26 -11.66
CA GLU A 81 4.31 -12.11 -10.51
C GLU A 81 4.29 -10.64 -10.05
N VAL A 82 4.18 -10.40 -8.74
CA VAL A 82 4.25 -9.05 -8.16
C VAL A 82 5.46 -8.96 -7.23
N ILE A 83 6.32 -7.98 -7.50
CA ILE A 83 7.50 -7.67 -6.69
C ILE A 83 7.26 -6.33 -5.99
N TYR A 84 7.02 -6.38 -4.68
CA TYR A 84 6.98 -5.19 -3.84
C TYR A 84 8.34 -4.88 -3.21
N THR A 85 8.81 -3.65 -3.38
CA THR A 85 10.02 -3.10 -2.76
C THR A 85 9.65 -1.93 -1.84
N GLY A 86 9.77 -2.17 -0.54
CA GLY A 86 9.58 -1.16 0.50
C GLY A 86 10.85 -0.37 0.82
N SER A 87 10.72 0.92 1.16
CA SER A 87 11.84 1.77 1.58
C SER A 87 11.39 2.83 2.59
N ASP A 88 12.17 3.02 3.67
CA ASP A 88 12.02 4.15 4.60
C ASP A 88 12.45 5.51 3.99
N SER A 89 13.09 5.45 2.83
CA SER A 89 13.59 6.58 2.05
C SER A 89 12.87 6.68 0.71
N PHE A 90 11.67 6.10 0.61
CA PHE A 90 10.92 5.93 -0.64
C PHE A 90 10.79 7.24 -1.42
N GLU A 91 10.45 8.35 -0.77
CA GLU A 91 10.24 9.64 -1.43
C GLU A 91 11.51 10.19 -2.12
N GLN A 92 12.68 9.90 -1.59
CA GLN A 92 13.94 10.26 -2.25
C GLN A 92 14.27 9.27 -3.36
N GLN A 93 14.11 7.97 -3.07
CA GLN A 93 14.47 6.90 -4.00
C GLN A 93 13.63 6.93 -5.27
N ILE A 94 12.32 7.16 -5.16
CA ILE A 94 11.41 7.15 -6.33
C ILE A 94 11.74 8.26 -7.33
N VAL A 95 12.19 9.43 -6.84
CA VAL A 95 12.62 10.53 -7.72
C VAL A 95 13.90 10.14 -8.45
N ILE A 96 14.88 9.59 -7.75
CA ILE A 96 16.15 9.14 -8.33
C ILE A 96 15.91 8.05 -9.38
N ASP A 97 15.09 7.05 -9.05
CA ASP A 97 14.81 5.93 -9.95
C ASP A 97 14.04 6.41 -11.19
N ALA A 98 13.07 7.31 -11.04
CA ALA A 98 12.34 7.87 -12.17
C ALA A 98 13.24 8.71 -13.10
N GLU A 99 14.10 9.57 -12.55
CA GLU A 99 15.07 10.34 -13.33
C GLU A 99 16.08 9.44 -14.06
N ALA A 100 16.45 8.31 -13.46
CA ALA A 100 17.35 7.32 -14.04
C ALA A 100 16.67 6.38 -15.06
N GLY A 101 15.34 6.47 -15.23
CA GLY A 101 14.57 5.57 -16.10
C GLY A 101 14.42 4.15 -15.54
N ALA A 102 14.51 4.00 -14.22
CA ALA A 102 14.43 2.75 -13.48
C ALA A 102 13.24 2.69 -12.50
N ALA A 103 12.23 3.55 -12.69
CA ALA A 103 11.02 3.57 -11.85
C ALA A 103 10.28 2.22 -11.86
N PRO A 104 9.59 1.86 -10.76
CA PRO A 104 8.69 0.70 -10.73
C PRO A 104 7.49 0.93 -11.66
N ASN A 105 6.78 -0.15 -11.98
CA ASN A 105 5.54 -0.05 -12.77
C ASN A 105 4.44 0.72 -12.01
N ILE A 106 4.38 0.56 -10.69
CA ILE A 106 3.43 1.24 -9.80
C ILE A 106 4.21 1.79 -8.61
N ALA A 107 3.90 3.01 -8.19
CA ALA A 107 4.48 3.61 -7.00
C ALA A 107 3.37 4.05 -6.04
N VAL A 108 3.48 3.68 -4.77
CA VAL A 108 2.54 4.08 -3.74
C VAL A 108 3.04 5.33 -3.05
N PHE A 109 2.50 6.48 -3.45
CA PHE A 109 2.87 7.77 -2.87
C PHE A 109 2.15 8.02 -1.54
N PRO A 110 2.88 8.26 -0.43
CA PRO A 110 2.28 8.73 0.82
C PRO A 110 1.91 10.22 0.76
N GLN A 111 2.47 10.97 -0.19
CA GLN A 111 2.38 12.43 -0.27
C GLN A 111 1.91 12.87 -1.68
N PRO A 112 0.66 13.36 -1.84
CA PRO A 112 0.15 13.86 -3.12
C PRO A 112 1.02 14.97 -3.75
N GLY A 113 1.65 15.81 -2.91
CA GLY A 113 2.52 16.88 -3.39
C GLY A 113 3.76 16.39 -4.14
N LEU A 114 4.34 15.24 -3.73
CA LEU A 114 5.45 14.63 -4.46
C LEU A 114 4.99 14.09 -5.81
N ALA A 115 3.83 13.44 -5.86
CA ALA A 115 3.27 12.95 -7.11
C ALA A 115 2.97 14.11 -8.08
N ALA A 116 2.47 15.25 -7.58
CA ALA A 116 2.27 16.46 -8.37
C ALA A 116 3.57 17.02 -8.96
N ASP A 117 4.66 17.09 -8.19
CA ASP A 117 5.98 17.51 -8.71
C ASP A 117 6.46 16.56 -9.81
N MET A 118 6.36 15.24 -9.59
CA MET A 118 6.77 14.24 -10.56
C MET A 118 5.93 14.30 -11.85
N ALA A 119 4.62 14.53 -11.76
CA ALA A 119 3.73 14.74 -12.91
C ALA A 119 4.14 15.95 -13.74
N ALA A 120 4.37 17.10 -13.10
CA ALA A 120 4.81 18.33 -13.76
C ALA A 120 6.18 18.20 -14.45
N ARG A 121 6.95 17.18 -14.08
CA ARG A 121 8.25 16.84 -14.68
C ARG A 121 8.16 15.75 -15.75
N GLY A 122 6.95 15.26 -16.05
CA GLY A 122 6.70 14.19 -17.03
C GLY A 122 7.18 12.80 -16.56
N LEU A 123 7.31 12.59 -15.25
CA LEU A 123 7.79 11.32 -14.67
C LEU A 123 6.66 10.36 -14.29
N LEU A 124 5.40 10.77 -14.42
CA LEU A 124 4.22 9.93 -14.19
C LEU A 124 3.45 9.72 -15.49
N THR A 125 2.74 8.60 -15.57
CA THR A 125 1.84 8.29 -16.69
C THR A 125 0.40 8.55 -16.26
N PRO A 126 -0.39 9.31 -17.03
CA PRO A 126 -1.81 9.52 -16.74
C PRO A 126 -2.58 8.19 -16.66
N LEU A 127 -3.54 8.12 -15.75
CA LEU A 127 -4.47 7.00 -15.70
C LEU A 127 -5.38 6.99 -16.93
N PRO A 128 -5.90 5.82 -17.33
CA PRO A 128 -6.82 5.73 -18.46
C PRO A 128 -8.07 6.60 -18.30
N GLU A 129 -8.65 7.00 -19.44
CA GLU A 129 -9.94 7.69 -19.48
C GLU A 129 -11.03 6.89 -18.74
N GLY A 130 -11.93 7.59 -18.06
CA GLY A 130 -13.00 6.99 -17.24
C GLY A 130 -12.58 6.58 -15.82
N MET A 131 -11.28 6.61 -15.50
CA MET A 131 -10.84 6.32 -14.13
C MET A 131 -11.30 7.39 -13.13
N GLY A 132 -11.46 8.64 -13.55
CA GLY A 132 -12.05 9.71 -12.74
C GLY A 132 -13.50 9.39 -12.35
N ASP A 133 -14.33 9.00 -13.33
CA ASP A 133 -15.72 8.59 -13.09
C ASP A 133 -15.79 7.39 -12.15
N PHE A 134 -14.95 6.37 -12.39
CA PHE A 134 -14.86 5.21 -11.51
C PHE A 134 -14.54 5.62 -10.07
N VAL A 135 -13.58 6.52 -9.86
CA VAL A 135 -13.23 7.02 -8.53
C VAL A 135 -14.39 7.80 -7.91
N ALA A 136 -15.03 8.69 -8.66
CA ALA A 136 -16.14 9.49 -8.20
C ALA A 136 -17.35 8.64 -7.75
N GLU A 137 -17.61 7.53 -8.45
CA GLU A 137 -18.75 6.65 -8.18
C GLU A 137 -18.48 5.63 -7.05
N ASN A 138 -17.25 5.16 -6.90
CA ASN A 138 -16.94 4.02 -6.02
C ASN A 138 -16.27 4.42 -4.69
N TYR A 139 -15.83 5.66 -4.53
CA TYR A 139 -15.15 6.12 -3.32
C TYR A 139 -15.97 7.14 -2.52
N GLY A 140 -15.86 7.06 -1.19
CA GLY A 140 -16.75 7.77 -0.27
C GLY A 140 -16.73 9.30 -0.33
N ALA A 141 -15.64 9.91 -0.84
CA ALA A 141 -15.58 11.36 -1.03
C ALA A 141 -15.63 11.79 -2.51
N GLY A 142 -15.95 10.86 -3.42
CA GLY A 142 -16.24 11.11 -4.83
C GLY A 142 -15.24 12.04 -5.52
N GLU A 143 -15.74 13.15 -6.06
CA GLU A 143 -14.95 14.15 -6.80
C GLU A 143 -13.74 14.68 -6.02
N SER A 144 -13.84 14.83 -4.69
CA SER A 144 -12.71 15.30 -3.89
C SER A 144 -11.51 14.35 -3.93
N TRP A 145 -11.73 13.05 -4.21
CA TRP A 145 -10.63 12.10 -4.41
C TRP A 145 -10.08 12.14 -5.84
N VAL A 146 -10.93 12.46 -6.82
CA VAL A 146 -10.49 12.73 -8.20
C VAL A 146 -9.58 13.96 -8.23
N ASP A 147 -10.03 15.06 -7.61
CA ASP A 147 -9.26 16.31 -7.50
C ASP A 147 -7.89 16.07 -6.84
N LEU A 148 -7.86 15.28 -5.76
CA LEU A 148 -6.63 15.04 -5.00
C LEU A 148 -5.61 14.17 -5.76
N GLY A 149 -6.06 13.40 -6.75
CA GLY A 149 -5.22 12.61 -7.66
C GLY A 149 -4.90 13.30 -9.00
N THR A 150 -5.44 14.50 -9.23
CA THR A 150 -5.32 15.24 -10.49
C THR A 150 -4.25 16.31 -10.39
N TYR A 151 -3.25 16.26 -11.29
CA TYR A 151 -2.11 17.17 -11.29
C TYR A 151 -1.84 17.69 -12.70
N ALA A 152 -1.17 18.84 -12.79
CA ALA A 152 -0.66 19.36 -14.05
C ALA A 152 0.46 18.45 -14.61
N ASP A 153 0.39 18.12 -15.89
CA ASP A 153 1.44 17.48 -16.66
C ASP A 153 2.59 18.46 -17.00
N ALA A 154 3.59 17.98 -17.75
CA ALA A 154 4.74 18.79 -18.18
C ALA A 154 4.37 19.98 -19.08
N ASP A 155 3.19 19.94 -19.72
CA ASP A 155 2.65 21.00 -20.57
C ASP A 155 1.67 21.91 -19.80
N GLY A 156 1.42 21.61 -18.52
CA GLY A 156 0.53 22.36 -17.65
C GLY A 156 -0.94 21.98 -17.75
N ASN A 157 -1.28 20.83 -18.36
CA ASN A 157 -2.66 20.34 -18.44
C ASN A 157 -2.95 19.37 -17.30
N ASP A 158 -4.13 19.50 -16.69
CA ASP A 158 -4.54 18.60 -15.61
C ASP A 158 -4.82 17.19 -16.14
N GLN A 159 -4.25 16.20 -15.47
CA GLN A 159 -4.44 14.77 -15.72
C GLN A 159 -4.61 14.03 -14.39
N LEU A 160 -5.42 12.98 -14.40
CA LEU A 160 -5.55 12.09 -13.24
C LEU A 160 -4.37 11.10 -13.23
N TYR A 161 -3.54 11.13 -12.19
CA TYR A 161 -2.34 10.30 -12.09
C TYR A 161 -2.43 9.19 -11.04
N GLY A 162 -3.36 9.29 -10.10
CA GLY A 162 -3.47 8.35 -9.00
C GLY A 162 -4.85 8.32 -8.38
N TYR A 163 -5.11 7.27 -7.60
CA TYR A 163 -6.29 7.13 -6.76
C TYR A 163 -5.88 6.56 -5.39
N PHE A 164 -6.72 6.75 -4.38
CA PHE A 164 -6.41 6.37 -3.00
C PHE A 164 -6.88 4.96 -2.70
N TYR A 165 -5.93 4.06 -2.45
CA TYR A 165 -6.23 2.69 -2.01
C TYR A 165 -6.23 2.60 -0.46
N ASN A 166 -5.29 3.32 0.17
CA ASN A 166 -5.00 3.54 1.59
C ASN A 166 -5.35 4.96 2.07
N VAL A 167 -6.23 5.19 3.05
CA VAL A 167 -6.37 6.53 3.68
C VAL A 167 -6.25 6.43 5.20
N ASN A 168 -5.28 7.15 5.75
CA ASN A 168 -5.02 7.21 7.19
C ASN A 168 -5.31 8.62 7.72
N VAL A 169 -6.02 8.70 8.83
CA VAL A 169 -6.19 9.96 9.54
C VAL A 169 -4.95 10.25 10.39
N LYS A 170 -4.48 11.49 10.31
CA LYS A 170 -3.46 12.05 11.21
C LYS A 170 -4.18 12.98 12.19
N SER A 171 -3.65 13.14 13.40
CA SER A 171 -4.30 13.85 14.54
C SER A 171 -5.23 13.00 15.43
N LEU A 172 -4.88 11.74 15.67
CA LEU A 172 -5.49 10.95 16.75
C LEU A 172 -4.64 11.02 18.02
N VAL A 173 -5.30 11.16 19.18
CA VAL A 173 -4.69 10.99 20.49
C VAL A 173 -5.21 9.68 21.08
N TRP A 174 -4.29 8.75 21.32
CA TRP A 174 -4.61 7.44 21.90
C TRP A 174 -4.44 7.48 23.41
N TYR A 175 -5.36 6.86 24.14
CA TYR A 175 -5.32 6.71 25.59
C TYR A 175 -5.82 5.33 26.00
N VAL A 176 -5.53 4.92 27.24
CA VAL A 176 -6.01 3.67 27.84
C VAL A 176 -7.20 4.01 28.76
N PRO A 177 -8.44 3.61 28.41
CA PRO A 177 -9.63 3.97 29.17
C PRO A 177 -9.57 3.57 30.65
N GLU A 178 -9.03 2.39 30.95
CA GLU A 178 -8.91 1.87 32.31
C GLU A 178 -8.00 2.75 33.17
N ASN A 179 -6.90 3.28 32.60
CA ASN A 179 -6.00 4.20 33.32
C ASN A 179 -6.70 5.53 33.62
N PHE A 180 -7.58 6.00 32.74
CA PHE A 180 -8.33 7.23 32.95
C PHE A 180 -9.39 7.03 34.05
N GLU A 181 -10.10 5.90 34.06
CA GLU A 181 -11.05 5.57 35.12
C GLU A 181 -10.38 5.45 36.49
N ASP A 182 -9.25 4.73 36.58
CA ASP A 182 -8.53 4.51 37.84
C ASP A 182 -7.95 5.82 38.42
N ALA A 183 -7.49 6.73 37.55
CA ALA A 183 -6.92 8.02 37.95
C ALA A 183 -7.97 9.15 38.06
N GLY A 184 -9.22 8.91 37.65
CA GLY A 184 -10.29 9.90 37.65
C GLY A 184 -10.14 11.02 36.62
N TYR A 185 -9.51 10.72 35.47
CA TYR A 185 -9.34 11.66 34.37
C TYR A 185 -10.55 11.65 33.42
N GLU A 186 -10.94 12.83 32.94
CA GLU A 186 -11.96 12.97 31.90
C GLU A 186 -11.32 13.08 30.51
N VAL A 187 -11.99 12.53 29.49
CA VAL A 187 -11.53 12.63 28.10
C VAL A 187 -11.70 14.07 27.62
N PRO A 188 -10.62 14.75 27.19
CA PRO A 188 -10.70 16.14 26.76
C PRO A 188 -11.41 16.26 25.41
N THR A 189 -12.28 17.25 25.29
CA THR A 189 -13.04 17.55 24.07
C THR A 189 -12.51 18.80 23.35
N THR A 190 -11.61 19.54 23.99
CA THR A 190 -10.96 20.73 23.42
C THR A 190 -9.44 20.70 23.61
N MET A 191 -8.73 21.51 22.82
CA MET A 191 -7.28 21.65 22.98
C MET A 191 -6.88 22.24 24.34
N GLU A 192 -7.70 23.11 24.93
CA GLU A 192 -7.43 23.68 26.24
C GLU A 192 -7.65 22.66 27.36
N GLU A 193 -8.69 21.81 27.24
CA GLU A 193 -8.89 20.67 28.15
C GLU A 193 -7.76 19.65 28.02
N LEU A 194 -7.26 19.37 26.81
CA LEU A 194 -6.13 18.46 26.60
C LEU A 194 -4.84 18.99 27.25
N LYS A 195 -4.60 20.30 27.18
CA LYS A 195 -3.47 20.94 27.88
C LYS A 195 -3.63 20.87 29.39
N ALA A 196 -4.82 21.20 29.92
CA ALA A 196 -5.10 21.13 31.35
C ALA A 196 -4.92 19.70 31.88
N LEU A 197 -5.41 18.70 31.14
CA LEU A 197 -5.22 17.29 31.48
C LEU A 197 -3.74 16.89 31.45
N THR A 198 -2.98 17.36 30.45
CA THR A 198 -1.54 17.13 30.38
C THR A 198 -0.82 17.66 31.63
N GLU A 199 -1.17 18.87 32.09
CA GLU A 199 -0.60 19.47 33.30
C GLU A 199 -1.02 18.71 34.56
N GLN A 200 -2.28 18.27 34.64
CA GLN A 200 -2.79 17.47 35.76
C GLN A 200 -2.02 16.15 35.89
N ILE A 201 -1.92 15.36 34.81
CA ILE A 201 -1.21 14.07 34.82
C ILE A 201 0.25 14.25 35.29
N ALA A 202 0.91 15.33 34.85
CA ALA A 202 2.27 15.64 35.28
C ALA A 202 2.34 16.03 36.77
N ALA A 203 1.36 16.78 37.28
CA ALA A 203 1.27 17.15 38.70
C ALA A 203 1.00 15.94 39.60
N ASP A 204 0.26 14.95 39.09
CA ASP A 204 -0.02 13.67 39.76
C ASP A 204 1.19 12.71 39.74
N GLY A 205 2.29 13.11 39.07
CA GLY A 205 3.57 12.39 39.07
C GLY A 205 3.74 11.39 37.91
N GLU A 206 2.82 11.39 36.95
CA GLU A 206 2.78 10.47 35.81
C GLU A 206 3.35 11.11 34.53
N VAL A 207 3.54 10.29 33.49
CA VAL A 207 4.01 10.74 32.17
C VAL A 207 2.83 10.92 31.21
N PRO A 208 2.43 12.16 30.86
CA PRO A 208 1.22 12.41 30.07
C PRO A 208 1.32 11.98 28.60
N TRP A 209 2.53 11.87 28.06
CA TRP A 209 2.75 11.66 26.63
C TRP A 209 3.82 10.60 26.37
N CYS A 210 3.48 9.62 25.53
CA CYS A 210 4.44 8.72 24.89
C CYS A 210 4.59 9.15 23.42
N ILE A 211 5.63 9.93 23.12
CA ILE A 211 5.86 10.48 21.78
C ILE A 211 7.30 10.15 21.34
N GLY A 212 7.41 9.41 20.23
CA GLY A 212 8.66 9.25 19.49
C GLY A 212 8.67 10.17 18.28
N LEU A 213 9.66 11.06 18.18
CA LEU A 213 9.86 11.94 17.02
C LEU A 213 11.20 11.60 16.35
N GLY A 214 11.17 11.35 15.05
CA GLY A 214 12.36 11.11 14.25
C GLY A 214 12.04 11.34 12.78
N SER A 215 12.95 11.97 12.04
CA SER A 215 12.74 12.28 10.63
C SER A 215 13.52 11.39 9.68
N GLY A 216 14.42 10.50 10.17
CA GLY A 216 15.19 9.56 9.33
C GLY A 216 15.68 10.20 8.01
N ALA A 217 15.38 9.53 6.89
CA ALA A 217 15.52 10.07 5.54
C ALA A 217 14.22 10.74 5.01
N ALA A 218 13.15 10.80 5.80
CA ALA A 218 11.92 11.47 5.41
C ALA A 218 12.11 13.00 5.31
N THR A 219 11.42 13.64 4.37
CA THR A 219 11.65 15.03 3.93
C THR A 219 11.12 16.12 4.88
N GLY A 220 10.98 15.85 6.18
CA GLY A 220 10.98 16.92 7.18
C GLY A 220 9.74 17.12 8.04
N TRP A 221 8.92 16.09 8.27
CA TRP A 221 7.74 16.23 9.15
C TRP A 221 7.65 15.17 10.25
N PRO A 222 8.54 15.16 11.25
CA PRO A 222 8.55 14.13 12.29
C PRO A 222 7.33 14.16 13.23
N ALA A 223 6.45 15.16 13.14
CA ALA A 223 5.35 15.40 14.09
C ALA A 223 4.03 15.88 13.44
N THR A 224 3.82 15.63 12.14
CA THR A 224 2.59 16.03 11.42
C THR A 224 1.79 14.84 10.93
#